data_AF-A0A958QTB5-F1
#
_entry.id   AF-A0A958QTB5-F1
#
_cell.length_a   1.000
_cell.length_b   1.000
_cell.length_c   1.000
_cell.angle_alpha   90.00
_cell.angle_beta   90.00
_cell.angle_gamma   90.00
#
_symmetry.space_group_name_H-M   'P 1'
#
loop_
_entity.id
_entity.type
_entity.pdbx_description
1 polymer ?
#
loop_
_entity_poly.entity_id
_entity_poly.type
_entity_poly.pdbx_seq_one_letter_code
_entity_poly.pdbx_strand_id
1 'polypeptide(L)'
;MKTGIGLIIFFLHFYAQAERINCQQMKSGFRQALGGEHVYSSEQKYLKRLANDTNIWLKALQFMREVYDPYKLFYLTTDNLPQEEADHAQKLLNSFSPRNHSCQFLDELFLKLRNYITRFNEVLESELTRAEYFQEILNLAPLTPQEYSADDIKLYSSQPQNLEQLKRKIKMYLAQRFNHFKQFEKTDKAAFAVAVKELKFVAKDYLLKEPQLVYSVALQSVLRSFDVHSSFMWQEKAEDFLVGLNETYAGIGVEIELTLLGLRVLKVIANGPADLQGKLLQKDDIITWVDGREVRARLAACF
;
A
#
# COMPACT_ATOMS: atom_id res chain seq x y z
N MET A 1 -40.50 -10.32 16.53
CA MET A 1 -39.60 -10.64 15.40
C MET A 1 -38.32 -9.83 15.58
N LYS A 2 -37.23 -10.46 16.04
CA LYS A 2 -35.89 -9.84 16.08
C LYS A 2 -35.12 -10.38 14.87
N THR A 3 -34.91 -9.55 13.86
CA THR A 3 -34.01 -9.85 12.73
C THR A 3 -32.58 -9.75 13.23
N GLY A 4 -32.00 -10.90 13.58
CA GLY A 4 -30.56 -11.01 13.79
C GLY A 4 -29.85 -10.84 12.46
N ILE A 5 -29.23 -9.67 12.26
CA ILE A 5 -28.21 -9.49 11.24
C ILE A 5 -27.01 -10.31 11.72
N GLY A 6 -26.89 -11.54 11.20
CA GLY A 6 -25.69 -12.33 11.39
C GLY A 6 -24.52 -11.57 10.79
N LEU A 7 -23.62 -11.10 11.64
CA LEU A 7 -22.33 -10.58 11.25
C LEU A 7 -21.52 -11.78 10.73
N ILE A 8 -21.59 -12.05 9.43
CA ILE A 8 -20.79 -13.11 8.81
C ILE A 8 -19.39 -12.54 8.59
N ILE A 9 -18.51 -12.76 9.56
CA ILE A 9 -17.08 -12.47 9.41
C ILE A 9 -16.50 -13.58 8.53
N PHE A 10 -16.25 -13.27 7.25
CA PHE A 10 -15.60 -14.18 6.32
C PHE A 10 -14.08 -14.16 6.55
N PHE A 11 -13.57 -15.07 7.37
CA PHE A 11 -12.15 -15.41 7.38
C PHE A 11 -11.84 -16.44 6.28
N LEU A 12 -11.88 -15.99 5.03
CA LEU A 12 -11.43 -16.83 3.94
C LEU A 12 -9.90 -16.81 3.87
N HIS A 13 -9.27 -17.78 4.50
CA HIS A 13 -7.83 -17.99 4.44
C HIS A 13 -7.48 -18.70 3.12
N PHE A 14 -6.79 -17.98 2.23
CA PHE A 14 -6.32 -18.53 0.98
C PHE A 14 -4.80 -18.66 0.98
N TYR A 15 -4.33 -19.87 0.68
CA TYR A 15 -2.91 -20.14 0.46
C TYR A 15 -2.65 -20.19 -1.04
N ALA A 16 -1.91 -19.22 -1.55
CA ALA A 16 -1.22 -19.35 -2.83
C ALA A 16 0.21 -19.82 -2.54
N GLN A 17 0.57 -21.04 -2.98
CA GLN A 17 1.91 -21.63 -2.84
C GLN A 17 2.99 -20.96 -3.70
N ALA A 18 2.68 -19.86 -4.39
CA ALA A 18 3.60 -19.23 -5.32
C ALA A 18 4.04 -17.86 -4.81
N GLU A 19 5.35 -17.62 -4.87
CA GLU A 19 5.99 -16.32 -4.59
C GLU A 19 5.43 -15.17 -5.47
N ARG A 20 4.70 -15.50 -6.54
CA ARG A 20 4.14 -14.55 -7.52
C ARG A 20 2.78 -15.06 -8.02
N ILE A 21 1.77 -14.18 -8.05
CA ILE A 21 0.46 -14.47 -8.67
C ILE A 21 0.50 -14.08 -10.14
N ASN A 22 0.11 -14.98 -11.02
CA ASN A 22 -0.27 -14.66 -12.39
C ASN A 22 -1.79 -14.57 -12.53
N CYS A 23 -2.26 -14.15 -13.71
CA CYS A 23 -3.67 -14.03 -14.03
C CYS A 23 -4.50 -15.30 -13.70
N GLN A 24 -3.94 -16.50 -13.92
CA GLN A 24 -4.63 -17.76 -13.63
C GLN A 24 -4.75 -18.01 -12.12
N GLN A 25 -3.69 -17.75 -11.36
CA GLN A 25 -3.68 -17.89 -9.90
C GLN A 25 -4.63 -16.89 -9.24
N MET A 26 -4.71 -15.64 -9.73
CA MET A 26 -5.68 -14.65 -9.26
C MET A 26 -7.12 -15.15 -9.46
N LYS A 27 -7.43 -15.64 -10.67
CA LYS A 27 -8.75 -16.23 -11.00
C LYS A 27 -9.04 -17.48 -10.17
N SER A 28 -8.03 -18.29 -9.90
CA SER A 28 -8.15 -19.45 -9.01
C SER A 28 -8.50 -19.01 -7.59
N GLY A 29 -7.73 -18.09 -7.02
CA GLY A 29 -7.95 -17.54 -5.68
C GLY A 29 -9.34 -16.90 -5.54
N PHE A 30 -9.78 -16.15 -6.56
CA PHE A 30 -11.12 -15.59 -6.57
C PHE A 30 -12.22 -16.67 -6.62
N ARG A 31 -12.07 -17.71 -7.46
CA ARG A 31 -13.03 -18.84 -7.49
C ARG A 31 -13.10 -19.58 -6.16
N GLN A 32 -11.95 -19.77 -5.50
CA GLN A 32 -11.89 -20.35 -4.17
C GLN A 32 -12.57 -19.45 -3.13
N ALA A 33 -12.38 -18.12 -3.22
CA ALA A 33 -13.07 -17.11 -2.42
C ALA A 33 -14.59 -17.15 -2.53
N LEU A 34 -15.10 -17.44 -3.73
CA LEU A 34 -16.53 -17.63 -3.95
C LEU A 34 -17.05 -19.02 -3.52
N GLY A 35 -16.21 -19.83 -2.87
CA GLY A 35 -16.62 -21.04 -2.15
C GLY A 35 -16.28 -22.38 -2.81
N GLY A 36 -15.38 -22.42 -3.80
CA GLY A 36 -14.91 -23.68 -4.41
C GLY A 36 -16.04 -24.66 -4.82
N GLU A 37 -15.76 -25.95 -4.91
CA GLU A 37 -16.79 -26.99 -5.16
C GLU A 37 -17.55 -27.41 -3.88
N HIS A 38 -17.17 -26.88 -2.70
CA HIS A 38 -17.60 -27.41 -1.40
C HIS A 38 -18.44 -26.47 -0.52
N VAL A 39 -18.77 -25.25 -0.96
CA VAL A 39 -19.65 -24.32 -0.21
C VAL A 39 -21.12 -24.55 -0.54
N TYR A 40 -21.98 -24.45 0.49
CA TYR A 40 -23.43 -24.66 0.42
C TYR A 40 -24.11 -23.81 -0.66
N SER A 41 -25.12 -24.37 -1.33
CA SER A 41 -25.73 -23.81 -2.55
C SER A 41 -26.34 -22.41 -2.38
N SER A 42 -26.80 -22.04 -1.17
CA SER A 42 -27.36 -20.72 -0.87
C SER A 42 -26.30 -19.63 -0.78
N GLU A 43 -25.14 -19.93 -0.21
CA GLU A 43 -24.03 -18.99 -0.03
C GLU A 43 -23.31 -18.72 -1.35
N GLN A 44 -23.08 -19.77 -2.14
CA GLN A 44 -22.57 -19.62 -3.51
C GLN A 44 -23.50 -18.77 -4.38
N LYS A 45 -24.83 -18.91 -4.20
CA LYS A 45 -25.81 -18.11 -4.94
C LYS A 45 -25.78 -16.63 -4.53
N TYR A 46 -25.52 -16.35 -3.25
CA TYR A 46 -25.34 -14.99 -2.74
C TYR A 46 -24.06 -14.35 -3.27
N LEU A 47 -22.92 -15.03 -3.15
CA LEU A 47 -21.63 -14.55 -3.64
C LEU A 47 -21.61 -14.37 -5.17
N LYS A 48 -22.29 -15.25 -5.93
CA LYS A 48 -22.48 -15.08 -7.38
C LYS A 48 -23.38 -13.89 -7.72
N ARG A 49 -24.37 -13.55 -6.89
CA ARG A 49 -25.19 -12.35 -7.08
C ARG A 49 -24.38 -11.08 -6.82
N LEU A 50 -23.62 -11.06 -5.72
CA LEU A 50 -22.71 -9.96 -5.41
C LEU A 50 -21.65 -9.78 -6.49
N ALA A 51 -21.07 -10.87 -7.00
CA ALA A 51 -20.10 -10.81 -8.10
C ALA A 51 -20.68 -10.22 -9.40
N ASN A 52 -22.01 -10.14 -9.56
CA ASN A 52 -22.65 -9.49 -10.70
C ASN A 52 -23.13 -8.06 -10.40
N ASP A 53 -22.91 -7.54 -9.19
CA ASP A 53 -23.25 -6.16 -8.81
C ASP A 53 -22.10 -5.22 -9.18
N THR A 54 -22.33 -4.36 -10.18
CA THR A 54 -21.36 -3.36 -10.64
C THR A 54 -20.87 -2.46 -9.51
N ASN A 55 -21.68 -2.19 -8.48
CA ASN A 55 -21.28 -1.35 -7.34
C ASN A 55 -20.13 -1.96 -6.54
N ILE A 56 -20.05 -3.29 -6.46
CA ILE A 56 -18.97 -4.00 -5.77
C ILE A 56 -17.65 -3.83 -6.52
N TRP A 57 -17.71 -3.88 -7.85
CA TRP A 57 -16.54 -3.67 -8.71
C TRP A 57 -16.11 -2.20 -8.76
N LEU A 58 -17.05 -1.26 -8.69
CA LEU A 58 -16.75 0.16 -8.50
C LEU A 58 -16.00 0.40 -7.18
N LYS A 59 -16.51 -0.16 -6.07
CA LYS A 59 -15.81 -0.10 -4.77
C LYS A 59 -14.44 -0.78 -4.82
N ALA A 60 -14.31 -1.91 -5.51
CA ALA A 60 -13.02 -2.58 -5.68
C ALA A 60 -12.02 -1.66 -6.40
N LEU A 61 -12.42 -0.98 -7.48
CA LEU A 61 -11.56 -0.02 -8.17
C LEU A 61 -11.14 1.15 -7.27
N GLN A 62 -12.05 1.64 -6.42
CA GLN A 62 -11.73 2.68 -5.44
C GLN A 62 -10.69 2.19 -4.44
N PHE A 63 -10.86 0.99 -3.88
CA PHE A 63 -9.86 0.40 -2.98
C PHE A 63 -8.51 0.17 -3.66
N MET A 64 -8.50 -0.27 -4.92
CA MET A 64 -7.25 -0.39 -5.66
C MET A 64 -6.51 0.94 -5.74
N ARG A 65 -7.22 2.04 -6.04
CA ARG A 65 -6.63 3.39 -6.09
C ARG A 65 -6.07 3.82 -4.74
N GLU A 66 -6.80 3.56 -3.66
CA GLU A 66 -6.34 3.89 -2.30
C GLU A 66 -5.10 3.08 -1.90
N VAL A 67 -5.01 1.82 -2.32
CA VAL A 67 -3.81 1.00 -2.08
C VAL A 67 -2.62 1.54 -2.86
N TYR A 68 -2.82 2.01 -4.09
CA TYR A 68 -1.73 2.52 -4.93
C TYR A 68 -1.33 3.96 -4.64
N ASP A 69 -2.28 4.80 -4.23
CA ASP A 69 -2.07 6.24 -4.01
C ASP A 69 -2.74 6.68 -2.70
N PRO A 70 -2.31 6.15 -1.55
CA PRO A 70 -2.92 6.45 -0.26
C PRO A 70 -2.82 7.94 0.11
N TYR A 71 -1.81 8.64 -0.43
CA TYR A 71 -1.57 10.06 -0.22
C TYR A 71 -2.20 10.95 -1.30
N LYS A 72 -2.85 10.35 -2.31
CA LYS A 72 -3.47 11.06 -3.44
C LYS A 72 -2.48 12.03 -4.13
N LEU A 73 -1.27 11.54 -4.39
CA LEU A 73 -0.14 12.24 -5.02
C LEU A 73 0.14 11.74 -6.45
N PHE A 74 -0.33 10.57 -6.85
CA PHE A 74 -0.03 10.01 -8.15
C PHE A 74 -1.08 10.35 -9.20
N TYR A 75 -2.37 10.20 -8.89
CA TYR A 75 -3.43 10.46 -9.87
C TYR A 75 -3.78 11.94 -9.98
N LEU A 76 -4.21 12.38 -11.16
CA LEU A 76 -4.93 13.64 -11.38
C LEU A 76 -6.41 13.36 -11.64
N THR A 77 -7.31 14.28 -11.30
CA THR A 77 -8.74 14.10 -11.66
C THR A 77 -8.96 14.08 -13.18
N THR A 78 -8.07 14.71 -13.95
CA THR A 78 -8.08 14.72 -15.42
C THR A 78 -7.55 13.44 -16.05
N ASP A 79 -7.02 12.48 -15.28
CA ASP A 79 -6.54 11.20 -15.83
C ASP A 79 -7.69 10.29 -16.30
N ASN A 80 -8.90 10.83 -16.50
CA ASN A 80 -10.15 10.20 -16.97
C ASN A 80 -10.57 8.95 -16.18
N LEU A 81 -10.01 8.77 -14.98
CA LEU A 81 -10.35 7.68 -14.08
C LEU A 81 -11.83 7.68 -13.62
N PRO A 82 -12.49 8.83 -13.36
CA PRO A 82 -13.87 8.86 -12.88
C PRO A 82 -14.97 8.72 -13.96
N GLN A 83 -14.73 9.22 -15.19
CA GLN A 83 -15.79 9.31 -16.22
C GLN A 83 -16.12 7.98 -16.89
N GLU A 84 -15.29 6.94 -16.72
CA GLU A 84 -15.49 5.59 -17.26
C GLU A 84 -15.57 4.51 -16.16
N GLU A 85 -15.88 4.88 -14.91
CA GLU A 85 -15.82 3.94 -13.78
C GLU A 85 -16.72 2.71 -13.96
N ALA A 86 -17.91 2.87 -14.56
CA ALA A 86 -18.80 1.75 -14.84
C ALA A 86 -18.21 0.78 -15.89
N ASP A 87 -17.57 1.31 -16.93
CA ASP A 87 -16.91 0.50 -17.95
C ASP A 87 -15.66 -0.21 -17.38
N HIS A 88 -14.85 0.51 -16.60
CA HIS A 88 -13.73 -0.09 -15.88
C HIS A 88 -14.18 -1.16 -14.88
N ALA A 89 -15.29 -0.95 -14.18
CA ALA A 89 -15.85 -1.95 -13.27
C ALA A 89 -16.29 -3.20 -14.03
N GLN A 90 -16.90 -3.04 -15.21
CA GLN A 90 -17.26 -4.14 -16.07
C GLN A 90 -16.03 -4.88 -16.64
N LYS A 91 -15.00 -4.15 -17.05
CA LYS A 91 -13.71 -4.72 -17.50
C LYS A 91 -12.99 -5.46 -16.36
N LEU A 92 -13.06 -4.94 -15.14
CA LEU A 92 -12.54 -5.61 -13.96
C LEU A 92 -13.30 -6.91 -13.69
N LEU A 93 -14.63 -6.88 -13.63
CA LEU A 93 -15.47 -8.07 -13.52
C LEU A 93 -15.12 -9.11 -14.60
N ASN A 94 -15.03 -8.68 -15.86
CA ASN A 94 -14.66 -9.55 -16.96
C ASN A 94 -13.27 -10.15 -16.79
N SER A 95 -12.33 -9.48 -16.12
CA SER A 95 -10.99 -9.99 -15.81
C SER A 95 -11.00 -11.09 -14.74
N PHE A 96 -12.06 -11.20 -13.94
CA PHE A 96 -12.27 -12.28 -12.98
C PHE A 96 -13.19 -13.40 -13.50
N SER A 97 -13.78 -13.22 -14.69
CA SER A 97 -14.64 -14.23 -15.32
C SER A 97 -13.85 -15.49 -15.68
N PRO A 98 -14.36 -16.70 -15.37
CA PRO A 98 -13.72 -17.96 -15.75
C PRO A 98 -13.57 -18.14 -17.27
N ARG A 99 -14.43 -17.48 -18.06
CA ARG A 99 -14.44 -17.57 -19.54
C ARG A 99 -13.43 -16.64 -20.19
N ASN A 100 -12.96 -15.63 -19.47
CA ASN A 100 -11.93 -14.74 -19.98
C ASN A 100 -10.59 -15.33 -19.58
N HIS A 101 -9.71 -15.61 -20.55
CA HIS A 101 -8.35 -16.08 -20.26
C HIS A 101 -7.37 -14.91 -20.06
N SER A 102 -7.74 -13.71 -20.48
CA SER A 102 -6.90 -12.52 -20.40
C SER A 102 -7.07 -11.76 -19.08
N CYS A 103 -6.01 -11.11 -18.63
CA CYS A 103 -6.02 -10.06 -17.60
C CYS A 103 -5.54 -8.71 -18.16
N GLN A 104 -5.64 -8.53 -19.47
CA GLN A 104 -5.16 -7.35 -20.20
C GLN A 104 -5.59 -6.02 -19.57
N PHE A 105 -6.83 -5.92 -19.07
CA PHE A 105 -7.29 -4.70 -18.40
C PHE A 105 -6.45 -4.36 -17.14
N LEU A 106 -6.08 -5.36 -16.35
CA LEU A 106 -5.22 -5.17 -15.17
C LEU A 106 -3.80 -4.80 -15.57
N ASP A 107 -3.30 -5.36 -16.68
CA ASP A 107 -1.98 -5.01 -17.22
C ASP A 107 -1.96 -3.57 -17.74
N GLU A 108 -3.01 -3.15 -18.45
CA GLU A 108 -3.22 -1.77 -18.91
C GLU A 108 -3.33 -0.80 -17.72
N LEU A 109 -4.06 -1.18 -16.67
CA LEU A 109 -4.18 -0.40 -15.45
C LEU A 109 -2.82 -0.24 -14.75
N PHE A 110 -2.04 -1.32 -14.69
CA PHE A 110 -0.69 -1.30 -14.14
C PHE A 110 0.23 -0.37 -14.94
N LEU A 111 0.17 -0.41 -16.27
CA LEU A 111 0.94 0.48 -17.13
C LEU A 111 0.55 1.95 -16.90
N LYS A 112 -0.76 2.25 -16.82
CA LYS A 112 -1.26 3.60 -16.50
C LYS A 112 -0.73 4.08 -15.16
N LEU A 113 -0.78 3.23 -14.12
CA LEU A 113 -0.23 3.54 -12.80
C LEU A 113 1.25 3.91 -12.88
N ARG A 114 2.06 3.12 -13.60
CA ARG A 114 3.48 3.43 -13.78
C ARG A 114 3.68 4.80 -14.42
N ASN A 115 2.89 5.14 -15.43
CA ASN A 115 2.96 6.46 -16.07
C ASN A 115 2.63 7.59 -15.08
N TYR A 116 1.63 7.41 -14.21
CA TYR A 116 1.29 8.41 -13.18
C TYR A 116 2.42 8.61 -12.17
N ILE A 117 3.07 7.51 -11.74
CA ILE A 117 4.22 7.59 -10.83
C ILE A 117 5.44 8.21 -11.54
N THR A 118 5.68 7.90 -12.81
CA THR A 118 6.72 8.55 -13.61
C THR A 118 6.50 10.05 -13.68
N ARG A 119 5.29 10.50 -14.02
CA ARG A 119 4.92 11.93 -14.00
C ARG A 119 5.14 12.55 -12.63
N PHE A 120 4.73 11.88 -11.57
CA PHE A 120 4.96 12.35 -10.20
C PHE A 120 6.47 12.57 -9.94
N ASN A 121 7.32 11.61 -10.34
CA ASN A 121 8.77 11.73 -10.19
C ASN A 121 9.32 12.90 -11.01
N GLU A 122 8.89 13.05 -12.26
CA GLU A 122 9.30 14.18 -13.11
C GLU A 122 8.94 15.53 -12.47
N VAL A 123 7.73 15.66 -11.93
CA VAL A 123 7.29 16.86 -11.21
C VAL A 123 8.14 17.07 -9.96
N LEU A 124 8.35 16.03 -9.15
CA LEU A 124 9.17 16.12 -7.94
C LEU A 124 10.61 16.56 -8.26
N GLU A 125 11.28 15.93 -9.23
CA GLU A 125 12.63 16.33 -9.64
C GLU A 125 12.67 17.76 -10.18
N SER A 126 11.65 18.17 -10.95
CA SER A 126 11.57 19.54 -11.46
C SER A 126 11.48 20.57 -10.33
N GLU A 127 10.76 20.25 -9.25
CA GLU A 127 10.67 21.13 -8.08
C GLU A 127 11.97 21.13 -7.26
N LEU A 128 12.60 19.97 -7.08
CA LEU A 128 13.84 19.83 -6.31
C LEU A 128 15.05 20.54 -6.95
N THR A 129 15.03 20.76 -8.27
CA THR A 129 16.10 21.51 -8.96
C THR A 129 15.96 23.03 -8.82
N ARG A 130 14.81 23.55 -8.37
CA ARG A 130 14.60 24.98 -8.12
C ARG A 130 15.37 25.39 -6.86
N ALA A 131 16.27 26.38 -7.00
CA ALA A 131 17.13 26.84 -5.90
C ALA A 131 16.34 27.31 -4.65
N GLU A 132 15.15 27.85 -4.85
CA GLU A 132 14.29 28.40 -3.79
C GLU A 132 13.42 27.34 -3.11
N TYR A 133 13.28 26.14 -3.68
CA TYR A 133 12.29 25.17 -3.22
C TYR A 133 12.50 24.74 -1.76
N PHE A 134 13.76 24.55 -1.36
CA PHE A 134 14.07 24.24 0.03
C PHE A 134 13.62 25.36 0.99
N GLN A 135 13.77 26.63 0.61
CA GLN A 135 13.30 27.75 1.43
C GLN A 135 11.78 27.84 1.47
N GLU A 136 11.09 27.54 0.37
CA GLU A 136 9.63 27.43 0.36
C GLU A 136 9.13 26.36 1.35
N ILE A 137 9.83 25.22 1.42
CA ILE A 137 9.53 24.16 2.38
C ILE A 137 9.78 24.62 3.82
N LEU A 138 10.89 25.32 4.09
CA LEU A 138 11.19 25.86 5.41
C LEU A 138 10.14 26.89 5.88
N ASN A 139 9.58 27.68 4.96
CA ASN A 139 8.54 28.65 5.28
C ASN A 139 7.18 28.00 5.55
N LEU A 140 6.86 26.90 4.86
CA LEU A 140 5.60 26.16 5.04
C LEU A 140 5.63 25.19 6.21
N ALA A 141 6.81 24.70 6.57
CA ALA A 141 7.01 23.72 7.62
C ALA A 141 6.39 24.15 8.96
N PRO A 142 6.59 25.36 9.51
CA PRO A 142 6.02 25.74 10.80
C PRO A 142 4.48 25.71 10.87
N LEU A 143 3.77 25.69 9.73
CA LEU A 143 2.32 25.74 9.69
C LEU A 143 1.70 24.41 10.10
N THR A 144 0.76 24.48 11.03
CA THR A 144 -0.19 23.41 11.33
C THR A 144 -1.23 23.28 10.21
N PRO A 145 -1.88 22.12 10.04
CA PRO A 145 -2.91 21.93 9.02
C PRO A 145 -4.05 22.96 9.09
N GLN A 146 -4.34 23.52 10.27
CA GLN A 146 -5.36 24.55 10.49
C GLN A 146 -4.93 25.94 10.01
N GLU A 147 -3.62 26.18 9.85
CA GLU A 147 -3.05 27.44 9.38
C GLU A 147 -2.90 27.49 7.85
N TYR A 148 -3.14 26.37 7.17
CA TYR A 148 -3.25 26.34 5.72
C TYR A 148 -4.50 27.08 5.23
N SER A 149 -4.46 27.54 3.97
CA SER A 149 -5.65 28.12 3.36
C SER A 149 -6.77 27.08 3.23
N ALA A 150 -8.03 27.52 3.16
CA ALA A 150 -9.16 26.61 2.97
C ALA A 150 -9.00 25.73 1.71
N ASP A 151 -8.39 26.28 0.65
CA ASP A 151 -8.07 25.54 -0.57
C ASP A 151 -6.99 24.48 -0.36
N ASP A 152 -5.97 24.77 0.46
CA ASP A 152 -4.92 23.82 0.81
C ASP A 152 -5.45 22.65 1.64
N ILE A 153 -6.29 22.94 2.64
CA ILE A 153 -6.94 21.90 3.47
C ILE A 153 -7.77 20.96 2.59
N LYS A 154 -8.53 21.52 1.65
CA LYS A 154 -9.31 20.75 0.69
C LYS A 154 -8.40 19.91 -0.22
N LEU A 155 -7.36 20.52 -0.78
CA LEU A 155 -6.40 19.86 -1.67
C LEU A 155 -5.66 18.71 -0.99
N TYR A 156 -5.33 18.87 0.29
CA TYR A 156 -4.67 17.83 1.08
C TYR A 156 -5.48 16.52 1.08
N SER A 157 -6.80 16.64 1.23
CA SER A 157 -7.72 15.50 1.30
C SER A 157 -8.26 15.03 -0.05
N SER A 158 -8.04 15.79 -1.13
CA SER A 158 -8.58 15.49 -2.48
C SER A 158 -7.50 15.07 -3.48
N GLN A 159 -7.90 14.46 -4.59
CA GLN A 159 -7.01 14.25 -5.72
C GLN A 159 -6.68 15.60 -6.37
N PRO A 160 -5.41 15.90 -6.73
CA PRO A 160 -5.09 17.11 -7.48
C PRO A 160 -5.77 17.09 -8.85
N GLN A 161 -6.22 18.25 -9.32
CA GLN A 161 -6.91 18.37 -10.60
C GLN A 161 -5.94 18.53 -11.79
N ASN A 162 -4.76 19.07 -11.53
CA ASN A 162 -3.77 19.40 -12.55
C ASN A 162 -2.36 19.40 -11.93
N LEU A 163 -1.34 19.63 -12.77
CA LEU A 163 0.06 19.63 -12.34
C LEU A 163 0.39 20.69 -11.29
N GLU A 164 -0.24 21.86 -11.34
CA GLU A 164 0.00 22.93 -10.36
C GLU A 164 -0.54 22.55 -8.98
N GLN A 165 -1.74 21.96 -8.92
CA GLN A 165 -2.25 21.40 -7.67
C GLN A 165 -1.38 20.24 -7.16
N LEU A 166 -0.86 19.41 -8.07
CA LEU A 166 0.06 18.33 -7.69
C LEU A 166 1.36 18.89 -7.08
N LYS A 167 2.00 19.87 -7.70
CA LYS A 167 3.20 20.55 -7.17
C LYS A 167 2.95 21.13 -5.78
N ARG A 168 1.83 21.85 -5.62
CA ARG A 168 1.42 22.43 -4.34
C ARG A 168 1.25 21.35 -3.27
N LYS A 169 0.61 20.24 -3.63
CA LYS A 169 0.40 19.11 -2.72
C LYS A 169 1.69 18.39 -2.33
N ILE A 170 2.61 18.17 -3.29
CA ILE A 170 3.96 17.63 -3.02
C ILE A 170 4.69 18.51 -2.02
N LYS A 171 4.63 19.83 -2.21
CA LYS A 171 5.28 20.81 -1.32
C LYS A 171 4.73 20.72 0.10
N MET A 172 3.41 20.68 0.26
CA MET A 172 2.77 20.51 1.57
C MET A 172 3.16 19.18 2.24
N TYR A 173 3.15 18.08 1.47
CA TYR A 173 3.56 16.77 1.97
C TYR A 173 5.02 16.80 2.46
N LEU A 174 5.94 17.34 1.67
CA LEU A 174 7.35 17.47 2.04
C LEU A 174 7.54 18.37 3.27
N ALA A 175 6.81 19.47 3.40
CA ALA A 175 6.87 20.32 4.59
C ALA A 175 6.47 19.58 5.87
N GLN A 176 5.42 18.75 5.81
CA GLN A 176 5.00 17.93 6.95
C GLN A 176 6.02 16.84 7.29
N ARG A 177 6.56 16.13 6.28
CA ARG A 177 7.59 15.11 6.51
C ARG A 177 8.89 15.73 7.02
N PHE A 178 9.26 16.90 6.50
CA PHE A 178 10.39 17.68 7.00
C PHE A 178 10.25 17.98 8.51
N ASN A 179 9.09 18.47 8.97
CA ASN A 179 8.87 18.71 10.40
C ASN A 179 9.03 17.45 11.24
N HIS A 180 8.49 16.34 10.76
CA HIS A 180 8.60 15.06 11.43
C HIS A 180 10.08 14.67 11.59
N PHE A 181 10.89 14.79 10.54
CA PHE A 181 12.31 14.45 10.60
C PHE A 181 13.20 15.49 11.28
N LYS A 182 12.79 16.76 11.33
CA LYS A 182 13.52 17.84 12.02
C LYS A 182 13.73 17.53 13.51
N GLN A 183 12.86 16.73 14.11
CA GLN A 183 12.99 16.29 15.51
C GLN A 183 14.14 15.29 15.72
N PHE A 184 14.56 14.59 14.67
CA PHE A 184 15.57 13.53 14.72
C PHE A 184 16.90 13.94 14.09
N GLU A 185 16.89 14.91 13.18
CA GLU A 185 18.05 15.31 12.40
C GLU A 185 18.74 16.57 12.96
N LYS A 186 20.08 16.60 12.86
CA LYS A 186 20.89 17.72 13.40
C LYS A 186 20.78 19.00 12.57
N THR A 187 20.41 18.90 11.29
CA THR A 187 20.37 20.04 10.38
C THR A 187 19.11 19.99 9.52
N ASP A 188 18.60 21.16 9.15
CA ASP A 188 17.45 21.25 8.25
C ASP A 188 17.72 20.58 6.89
N LYS A 189 18.95 20.68 6.37
CA LYS A 189 19.34 20.01 5.12
C LYS A 189 19.24 18.49 5.24
N ALA A 190 19.65 17.91 6.37
CA ALA A 190 19.53 16.48 6.60
C ALA A 190 18.07 16.04 6.72
N ALA A 191 17.26 16.75 7.50
CA ALA A 191 15.81 16.49 7.62
C ALA A 191 15.11 16.53 6.26
N PHE A 192 15.43 17.53 5.44
CA PHE A 192 14.87 17.66 4.10
C PHE A 192 15.33 16.54 3.16
N ALA A 193 16.61 16.17 3.19
CA ALA A 193 17.12 15.06 2.40
C ALA A 193 16.43 13.73 2.76
N VAL A 194 16.16 13.49 4.06
CA VAL A 194 15.41 12.31 4.51
C VAL A 194 13.95 12.35 4.05
N ALA A 195 13.28 13.50 4.17
CA ALA A 195 11.91 13.67 3.69
C ALA A 195 11.77 13.41 2.18
N VAL A 196 12.72 13.95 1.39
CA VAL A 196 12.78 13.70 -0.06
C VAL A 196 13.05 12.22 -0.35
N LYS A 197 13.99 11.60 0.38
CA LYS A 197 14.32 10.18 0.20
C LYS A 197 13.12 9.27 0.50
N GLU A 198 12.36 9.55 1.55
CA GLU A 198 11.12 8.84 1.86
C GLU A 198 10.09 8.98 0.73
N LEU A 199 9.86 10.21 0.25
CA LEU A 199 8.89 10.44 -0.81
C LEU A 199 9.29 9.72 -2.12
N LYS A 200 10.58 9.76 -2.49
CA LYS A 200 11.12 9.00 -3.62
C LYS A 200 11.01 7.50 -3.40
N PHE A 201 11.20 7.01 -2.18
CA PHE A 201 11.04 5.61 -1.84
C PHE A 201 9.60 5.13 -2.06
N VAL A 202 8.61 5.88 -1.60
CA VAL A 202 7.19 5.56 -1.83
C VAL A 202 6.91 5.41 -3.33
N ALA A 203 7.36 6.36 -4.16
CA ALA A 203 7.20 6.27 -5.61
C ALA A 203 7.96 5.09 -6.23
N LYS A 204 9.20 4.85 -5.79
CA LYS A 204 10.05 3.79 -6.33
C LYS A 204 9.54 2.39 -5.99
N ASP A 205 9.06 2.18 -4.77
CA ASP A 205 8.51 0.90 -4.31
C ASP A 205 7.37 0.44 -5.24
N TYR A 206 6.53 1.35 -5.75
CA TYR A 206 5.50 0.99 -6.71
C TYR A 206 6.02 0.76 -8.14
N LEU A 207 7.09 1.44 -8.57
CA LEU A 207 7.69 1.23 -9.90
C LEU A 207 8.49 -0.07 -10.02
N LEU A 208 9.12 -0.50 -8.92
CA LEU A 208 9.94 -1.71 -8.88
C LEU A 208 9.13 -2.97 -8.64
N LYS A 209 7.90 -2.86 -8.13
CA LYS A 209 7.03 -4.01 -7.97
C LYS A 209 6.68 -4.59 -9.33
N GLU A 210 6.81 -5.91 -9.44
CA GLU A 210 6.50 -6.59 -10.68
C GLU A 210 4.96 -6.56 -10.96
N PRO A 211 4.53 -6.74 -12.22
CA PRO A 211 3.11 -6.71 -12.60
C PRO A 211 2.20 -7.56 -11.72
N GLN A 212 2.72 -8.65 -11.14
CA GLN A 212 2.01 -9.59 -10.29
C GLN A 212 1.41 -8.95 -9.03
N LEU A 213 1.97 -7.81 -8.57
CA LEU A 213 1.36 -7.04 -7.49
C LEU A 213 -0.04 -6.56 -7.88
N VAL A 214 -0.26 -6.16 -9.15
CA VAL A 214 -1.58 -5.68 -9.61
C VAL A 214 -2.67 -6.71 -9.43
N TYR A 215 -2.36 -7.98 -9.63
CA TYR A 215 -3.33 -9.05 -9.44
C TYR A 215 -3.65 -9.26 -7.96
N SER A 216 -2.65 -9.15 -7.08
CA SER A 216 -2.87 -9.27 -5.64
C SER A 216 -3.66 -8.10 -5.07
N VAL A 217 -3.35 -6.87 -5.49
CA VAL A 217 -4.08 -5.67 -5.11
C VAL A 217 -5.50 -5.72 -5.66
N ALA A 218 -5.70 -6.16 -6.91
CA ALA A 218 -7.02 -6.35 -7.48
C ALA A 218 -7.84 -7.37 -6.68
N LEU A 219 -7.28 -8.55 -6.40
CA LEU A 219 -7.95 -9.59 -5.62
C LEU A 219 -8.30 -9.10 -4.22
N GLN A 220 -7.35 -8.49 -3.51
CA GLN A 220 -7.58 -7.95 -2.17
C GLN A 220 -8.65 -6.85 -2.17
N SER A 221 -8.64 -5.98 -3.17
CA SER A 221 -9.61 -4.89 -3.29
C SER A 221 -11.02 -5.40 -3.59
N VAL A 222 -11.16 -6.45 -4.38
CA VAL A 222 -12.44 -7.12 -4.66
C VAL A 222 -12.95 -7.83 -3.41
N LEU A 223 -12.09 -8.52 -2.66
CA LEU A 223 -12.51 -9.15 -1.40
C LEU A 223 -12.98 -8.12 -0.40
N ARG A 224 -12.22 -7.03 -0.24
CA ARG A 224 -12.56 -5.92 0.66
C ARG A 224 -13.85 -5.20 0.26
N SER A 225 -14.25 -5.25 -1.01
CA SER A 225 -15.52 -4.68 -1.47
C SER A 225 -16.75 -5.54 -1.18
N PHE A 226 -16.57 -6.84 -0.89
CA PHE A 226 -17.64 -7.66 -0.33
C PHE A 226 -17.84 -7.37 1.17
N ASP A 227 -16.75 -7.31 1.95
CA ASP A 227 -16.78 -6.99 3.37
C ASP A 227 -15.41 -6.48 3.86
N VAL A 228 -15.41 -5.61 4.88
CA VAL A 228 -14.18 -4.97 5.40
C VAL A 228 -13.20 -5.93 6.07
N HIS A 229 -13.66 -7.10 6.51
CA HIS A 229 -12.84 -8.13 7.14
C HIS A 229 -12.37 -9.21 6.15
N SER A 230 -12.86 -9.17 4.91
CA SER A 230 -12.40 -10.08 3.86
C SER A 230 -11.04 -9.62 3.34
N SER A 231 -10.04 -10.50 3.42
CA SER A 231 -8.68 -10.18 2.99
C SER A 231 -8.06 -11.34 2.22
N PHE A 232 -7.12 -11.01 1.33
CA PHE A 232 -6.27 -11.99 0.68
C PHE A 232 -4.88 -11.91 1.32
N MET A 233 -4.34 -13.04 1.76
CA MET A 233 -3.00 -13.14 2.32
C MET A 233 -2.14 -14.08 1.48
N TRP A 234 -0.88 -13.73 1.33
CA TRP A 234 0.14 -14.63 0.78
C TRP A 234 0.47 -15.71 1.79
N GLN A 235 1.04 -16.83 1.37
CA GLN A 235 1.46 -17.87 2.31
C GLN A 235 2.40 -17.31 3.40
N GLU A 236 3.42 -16.55 3.03
CA GLU A 236 4.33 -15.92 4.01
C GLU A 236 3.58 -14.99 4.99
N LYS A 237 2.69 -14.14 4.47
CA LYS A 237 1.87 -13.25 5.33
C LYS A 237 0.84 -14.02 6.17
N ALA A 238 0.35 -15.14 5.68
CA ALA A 238 -0.57 -16.01 6.39
C ALA A 238 0.17 -16.76 7.50
N GLU A 239 1.41 -17.19 7.26
CA GLU A 239 2.31 -17.74 8.27
C GLU A 239 2.59 -16.68 9.35
N ASP A 240 2.96 -15.45 8.99
CA ASP A 240 3.13 -14.34 9.93
C ASP A 240 1.85 -14.06 10.74
N PHE A 241 0.69 -14.07 10.07
CA PHE A 241 -0.61 -13.87 10.71
C PHE A 241 -0.96 -15.00 11.68
N LEU A 242 -0.73 -16.26 11.29
CA LEU A 242 -0.93 -17.43 12.13
C LEU A 242 0.04 -17.46 13.31
N VAL A 243 1.29 -17.05 13.12
CA VAL A 243 2.26 -16.85 14.20
C VAL A 243 1.75 -15.79 15.18
N GLY A 244 1.20 -14.68 14.67
CA GLY A 244 0.58 -13.64 15.47
C GLY A 244 -0.66 -14.12 16.25
N LEU A 245 -1.46 -15.01 15.68
CA LEU A 245 -2.63 -15.61 16.36
C LEU A 245 -2.26 -16.68 17.39
N ASN A 246 -1.21 -17.46 17.13
CA ASN A 246 -0.83 -18.58 18.00
C ASN A 246 0.03 -18.14 19.20
N GLU A 247 0.39 -16.85 19.33
CA GLU A 247 1.34 -16.30 20.32
C GLU A 247 2.73 -16.99 20.36
N THR A 248 2.95 -18.00 19.52
CA THR A 248 4.20 -18.75 19.39
C THR A 248 5.05 -18.10 18.32
N TYR A 249 5.87 -17.12 18.72
CA TYR A 249 6.85 -16.47 17.86
C TYR A 249 8.16 -17.25 17.85
N ALA A 250 8.57 -17.75 16.67
CA ALA A 250 9.92 -18.27 16.45
C ALA A 250 10.80 -17.15 15.87
N GLY A 251 11.71 -16.61 16.68
CA GLY A 251 12.63 -15.55 16.25
C GLY A 251 13.53 -15.09 17.39
N ILE A 252 14.32 -14.03 17.17
CA ILE A 252 15.28 -13.55 18.17
C ILE A 252 14.63 -12.80 19.35
N GLY A 253 13.30 -12.62 19.36
CA GLY A 253 12.59 -11.99 20.46
C GLY A 253 12.68 -10.46 20.47
N VAL A 254 12.59 -9.82 19.31
CA VAL A 254 12.53 -8.35 19.17
C VAL A 254 11.40 -7.95 18.23
N GLU A 255 10.72 -6.85 18.54
CA GLU A 255 9.87 -6.14 17.59
C GLU A 255 10.75 -5.18 16.78
N ILE A 256 10.63 -5.20 15.46
CA ILE A 256 11.44 -4.38 14.56
C ILE A 256 10.57 -3.62 13.56
N GLU A 257 11.05 -2.47 13.13
CA GLU A 257 10.54 -1.77 11.94
C GLU A 257 11.64 -1.59 10.90
N LEU A 258 11.24 -1.52 9.64
CA LEU A 258 12.16 -1.19 8.57
C LEU A 258 12.39 0.32 8.50
N THR A 259 13.65 0.74 8.51
CA THR A 259 14.04 2.15 8.34
C THR A 259 15.05 2.30 7.19
N LEU A 260 15.31 3.54 6.79
CA LEU A 260 16.32 3.87 5.78
C LEU A 260 17.75 3.46 6.20
N LEU A 261 17.99 3.19 7.49
CA LEU A 261 19.30 2.88 8.05
C LEU A 261 19.52 1.38 8.31
N GLY A 262 18.44 0.58 8.32
CA GLY A 262 18.42 -0.84 8.70
C GLY A 262 17.10 -1.23 9.37
N LEU A 263 17.08 -2.33 10.12
CA LEU A 263 15.92 -2.71 10.94
C LEU A 263 16.07 -2.09 12.34
N ARG A 264 15.20 -1.15 12.70
CA ARG A 264 15.21 -0.53 14.03
C ARG A 264 14.47 -1.42 15.02
N VAL A 265 15.09 -1.70 16.15
CA VAL A 265 14.49 -2.43 17.26
C VAL A 265 13.51 -1.51 18.01
N LEU A 266 12.23 -1.83 17.96
CA LEU A 266 11.18 -1.10 18.68
C LEU A 266 11.11 -1.51 20.15
N LYS A 267 11.27 -2.80 20.39
CA LYS A 267 11.14 -3.39 21.72
C LYS A 267 11.83 -4.75 21.76
N VAL A 268 12.45 -5.05 22.89
CA VAL A 268 12.95 -6.40 23.21
C VAL A 268 11.87 -7.13 24.00
N ILE A 269 11.53 -8.35 23.58
CA ILE A 269 10.52 -9.18 24.22
C ILE A 269 11.14 -9.79 25.48
N ALA A 270 10.55 -9.52 26.64
CA ALA A 270 11.02 -10.04 27.93
C ALA A 270 11.03 -11.58 27.93
N ASN A 271 12.10 -12.17 28.47
CA ASN A 271 12.39 -13.61 28.44
C ASN A 271 12.56 -14.22 27.02
N GLY A 272 12.64 -13.39 25.98
CA GLY A 272 12.96 -13.82 24.62
C GLY A 272 14.48 -14.02 24.42
N PRO A 273 14.91 -14.65 23.31
CA PRO A 273 16.33 -14.91 23.07
C PRO A 273 17.24 -13.67 23.14
N ALA A 274 16.80 -12.52 22.64
CA ALA A 274 17.55 -11.26 22.70
C ALA A 274 17.67 -10.68 24.12
N ASP A 275 16.67 -10.92 24.99
CA ASP A 275 16.73 -10.54 26.40
C ASP A 275 17.68 -11.47 27.18
N LEU A 276 17.55 -12.78 26.94
CA LEU A 276 18.33 -13.83 27.60
C LEU A 276 19.82 -13.84 27.22
N GLN A 277 20.17 -13.42 26.00
CA GLN A 277 21.57 -13.28 25.56
C GLN A 277 22.25 -12.03 26.13
N GLY A 278 21.53 -11.20 26.88
CA GLY A 278 22.04 -10.06 27.64
C GLY A 278 22.39 -8.85 26.76
N LYS A 279 21.60 -7.77 26.88
CA LYS A 279 21.82 -6.38 26.38
C LYS A 279 22.41 -6.16 24.97
N LEU A 280 22.52 -7.20 24.15
CA LEU A 280 23.16 -7.18 22.83
C LEU A 280 22.31 -6.39 21.83
N LEU A 281 21.00 -6.40 22.03
CA LEU A 281 20.03 -5.56 21.34
C LEU A 281 19.21 -4.82 22.38
N GLN A 282 19.03 -3.52 22.16
CA GLN A 282 18.22 -2.62 22.96
C GLN A 282 17.22 -1.88 22.07
N LYS A 283 16.23 -1.27 22.70
CA LYS A 283 15.32 -0.37 22.00
C LYS A 283 16.14 0.73 21.29
N ASP A 284 15.71 1.05 20.07
CA ASP A 284 16.29 2.01 19.13
C ASP A 284 17.62 1.59 18.49
N ASP A 285 18.14 0.39 18.77
CA ASP A 285 19.26 -0.18 18.02
C ASP A 285 18.87 -0.42 16.56
N ILE A 286 19.85 -0.27 15.66
CA ILE A 286 19.66 -0.49 14.21
C ILE A 286 20.47 -1.70 13.77
N ILE A 287 19.76 -2.77 13.41
CA ILE A 287 20.33 -3.97 12.83
C ILE A 287 20.68 -3.67 11.37
N THR A 288 21.99 -3.69 11.09
CA THR A 288 22.56 -3.39 9.76
C THR A 288 23.05 -4.63 9.03
N TRP A 289 23.21 -5.76 9.72
CA TRP A 289 23.70 -7.03 9.18
C TRP A 289 22.91 -8.21 9.76
N VAL A 290 22.58 -9.20 8.92
CA VAL A 290 21.98 -10.48 9.32
C VAL A 290 22.70 -11.59 8.55
N ASP A 291 23.20 -12.62 9.25
CA ASP A 291 23.94 -13.76 8.67
C ASP A 291 25.07 -13.37 7.71
N GLY A 292 25.87 -12.38 8.11
CA GLY A 292 27.00 -11.90 7.29
C GLY A 292 26.57 -11.16 6.01
N ARG A 293 25.30 -10.76 5.91
CA ARG A 293 24.78 -9.97 4.79
C ARG A 293 24.30 -8.61 5.28
N GLU A 294 24.71 -7.55 4.58
CA GLU A 294 24.28 -6.19 4.91
C GLU A 294 22.79 -6.00 4.56
N VAL A 295 21.99 -5.59 5.54
CA VAL A 295 20.56 -5.29 5.39
C VAL A 295 20.37 -4.10 4.43
N ARG A 296 21.29 -3.11 4.47
CA ARG A 296 21.30 -1.99 3.52
C ARG A 296 21.54 -2.43 2.09
N ALA A 297 22.36 -3.44 1.83
CA ALA A 297 22.63 -3.90 0.46
C ALA A 297 21.38 -4.49 -0.20
N ARG A 298 20.50 -5.12 0.59
CA ARG A 298 19.20 -5.61 0.12
C ARG A 298 18.23 -4.46 -0.15
N LEU A 299 18.29 -3.43 0.68
CA LEU A 299 17.56 -2.20 0.43
C LEU A 299 18.15 -1.42 -0.77
N ALA A 300 19.47 -1.51 -1.02
CA ALA A 300 20.20 -0.83 -2.10
C ALA A 300 20.09 -1.52 -3.47
N ALA A 301 19.90 -2.84 -3.50
CA ALA A 301 19.42 -3.53 -4.71
C ALA A 301 17.96 -3.12 -5.05
N CYS A 302 17.23 -2.56 -4.08
CA CYS A 302 15.97 -1.86 -4.26
C CYS A 302 16.14 -0.31 -4.31
N PHE A 303 17.33 0.27 -4.12
CA PHE A 303 17.61 1.73 -4.16
C PHE A 303 18.29 2.20 -5.44
#